data_AF-A0A933K654-F1
#
_entry.id   AF-A0A933K654-F1
#
_cell.length_a   1.000
_cell.length_b   1.000
_cell.length_c   1.000
_cell.angle_alpha   90.00
_cell.angle_beta   90.00
_cell.angle_gamma   90.00
#
_symmetry.space_group_name_H-M   'P 1'
#
loop_
_entity.id
_entity.type
_entity.pdbx_description
1 polymer ?
#
loop_
_entity_poly.entity_id
_entity_poly.type
_entity_poly.pdbx_seq_one_letter_code
_entity_poly.pdbx_strand_id
1 'polypeptide(L)'
;MGHTLLRFRPPDFPVPEAIREGRWLQLQERVINSSRVRWVTLILALAGFTWAECLGVTNDTQAWKPLTDGVLPLALVCVVYLGVWCFLGAIFVREARVRAHLTIMSVVMLCFLLGVAAAAWIEFNTPDEIWARMTRQFTVFMLVLAGLFSHLRIATPVRPMPLILFAFLAAVALTLVEGVTYYQRRSDFRPTLLYPDALLPPAFRVAPRISVRQFFQDAERSRDRVDRARLADAPRP
;
A
#
# COMPACT_ATOMS: atom_id res chain seq x y z
N MET A 1 33.21 18.24 27.76
CA MET A 1 33.83 17.20 28.62
C MET A 1 32.71 16.59 29.45
N GLY A 2 32.06 15.55 28.94
CA GLY A 2 30.81 15.00 29.49
C GLY A 2 31.05 14.02 30.64
N HIS A 3 30.51 14.34 31.82
CA HIS A 3 30.52 13.45 32.97
C HIS A 3 29.58 12.26 32.72
N THR A 4 30.12 11.16 32.20
CA THR A 4 29.40 9.89 32.15
C THR A 4 29.49 9.25 33.52
N LEU A 5 28.48 9.46 34.36
CA LEU A 5 28.36 8.84 35.67
C LEU A 5 28.00 7.35 35.48
N LEU A 6 29.03 6.49 35.46
CA LEU A 6 28.83 5.05 35.53
C LEU A 6 28.43 4.67 36.95
N ARG A 7 27.13 4.40 37.14
CA ARG A 7 26.59 3.95 38.43
C ARG A 7 26.69 2.43 38.49
N PHE A 8 27.73 1.93 39.16
CA PHE A 8 27.85 0.50 39.45
C PHE A 8 26.71 0.07 40.38
N ARG A 9 25.98 -0.97 39.97
CA ARG A 9 24.91 -1.58 40.78
C ARG A 9 25.38 -2.94 41.28
N PRO A 10 25.06 -3.31 42.53
CA PRO A 10 25.40 -4.62 43.08
C PRO A 10 24.70 -5.74 42.30
N PRO A 11 25.25 -6.98 42.30
CA PRO A 11 24.70 -8.11 41.57
C PRO A 11 23.23 -8.40 41.88
N ASP A 12 22.82 -8.14 43.12
CA ASP A 12 21.47 -8.40 43.63
C ASP A 12 20.49 -7.25 43.38
N PHE A 13 20.87 -6.25 42.58
CA PHE A 13 19.99 -5.12 42.31
C PHE A 13 18.73 -5.60 41.58
N PRO A 14 17.51 -5.35 42.11
CA PRO A 14 16.28 -5.76 41.46
C PRO A 14 16.11 -4.98 40.15
N VAL A 15 16.42 -5.61 39.03
CA VAL A 15 16.17 -5.06 37.70
C VAL A 15 14.70 -5.34 37.37
N PRO A 16 13.91 -4.31 37.01
CA PRO A 16 12.57 -4.52 36.49
C PRO A 16 12.61 -5.54 35.36
N GLU A 17 11.68 -6.50 35.35
CA GLU A 17 11.63 -7.54 34.34
C GLU A 17 11.74 -6.92 32.95
N ALA A 18 12.74 -7.37 32.18
CA ALA A 18 12.99 -6.84 30.85
C ALA A 18 11.71 -7.01 30.03
N ILE A 19 11.10 -5.89 29.60
CA ILE A 19 9.89 -5.93 28.79
C ILE A 19 10.23 -6.71 27.53
N ARG A 20 9.73 -7.95 27.47
CA ARG A 20 10.00 -8.85 26.36
C ARG A 20 9.21 -8.31 25.17
N GLU A 21 9.89 -7.59 24.30
CA GLU A 21 9.25 -7.12 23.08
C GLU A 21 8.77 -8.32 22.26
N GLY A 22 7.53 -8.23 21.75
CA GLY A 22 6.95 -9.28 20.94
C GLY A 22 7.80 -9.57 19.69
N ARG A 23 7.75 -10.81 19.20
CA ARG A 23 8.54 -11.29 18.04
C ARG A 23 8.43 -10.38 16.81
N TRP A 24 7.27 -9.78 16.59
CA TRP A 24 7.03 -8.86 15.48
C TRP A 24 7.86 -7.57 15.58
N LEU A 25 7.97 -6.98 16.78
CA LEU A 25 8.72 -5.75 17.01
C LEU A 25 10.23 -5.99 16.80
N GLN A 26 10.73 -7.12 17.27
CA GLN A 26 12.12 -7.52 17.05
C GLN A 26 12.43 -7.74 15.56
N LEU A 27 11.49 -8.32 14.81
CA LEU A 27 11.64 -8.48 13.36
C LEU A 27 11.69 -7.11 12.66
N GLN A 28 10.80 -6.19 13.05
CA GLN A 28 10.76 -4.84 12.52
C GLN A 28 12.09 -4.09 12.74
N GLU A 29 12.65 -4.13 13.94
CA GLU A 29 13.94 -3.50 14.23
C GLU A 29 15.09 -4.13 13.42
N ARG A 30 15.10 -5.46 13.25
CA ARG A 30 16.08 -6.15 12.40
C ARG A 30 15.98 -5.72 10.94
N VAL A 31 14.77 -5.62 10.41
CA VAL A 31 14.49 -5.21 9.02
C VAL A 31 14.97 -3.78 8.81
N ILE A 32 14.61 -2.85 9.71
CA ILE A 32 14.95 -1.42 9.62
C ILE A 32 16.46 -1.18 9.72
N ASN A 33 17.15 -1.90 10.61
CA ASN A 33 18.58 -1.71 10.84
C ASN A 33 19.46 -2.47 9.83
N SER A 34 18.91 -3.43 9.10
CA SER A 34 19.66 -4.24 8.14
C SER A 34 20.04 -3.43 6.89
N SER A 35 21.35 -3.32 6.64
CA SER A 35 21.88 -2.67 5.42
C SER A 35 21.46 -3.43 4.15
N ARG A 36 21.45 -4.77 4.20
CA ARG A 36 21.10 -5.61 3.05
C ARG A 36 19.64 -5.39 2.63
N VAL A 37 18.73 -5.41 3.60
CA VAL A 37 17.30 -5.20 3.36
C VAL A 37 17.05 -3.84 2.71
N ARG A 38 17.71 -2.80 3.20
CA ARG A 38 17.58 -1.44 2.66
C ARG A 38 17.92 -1.37 1.18
N TRP A 39 19.11 -1.87 0.79
CA TRP A 39 19.53 -1.82 -0.61
C TRP A 39 18.66 -2.70 -1.50
N VAL A 40 18.34 -3.93 -1.05
CA VAL A 40 17.48 -4.84 -1.82
C VAL A 40 16.10 -4.22 -2.05
N THR A 41 15.46 -3.70 -1.00
CA THR A 41 14.11 -3.11 -1.12
C THR A 41 14.11 -1.83 -1.93
N LEU A 42 15.14 -0.98 -1.81
CA LEU A 42 15.28 0.24 -2.60
C LEU A 42 15.44 -0.08 -4.09
N ILE A 43 16.34 -1.02 -4.42
CA ILE A 43 16.58 -1.44 -5.81
C ILE A 43 15.33 -2.07 -6.39
N LEU A 44 14.66 -2.97 -5.66
CA LEU A 44 13.42 -3.60 -6.12
C LEU A 44 12.28 -2.58 -6.30
N ALA A 45 12.14 -1.62 -5.39
CA ALA A 45 11.13 -0.58 -5.51
C ALA A 45 11.38 0.32 -6.73
N LEU A 46 12.62 0.75 -6.93
CA LEU A 46 13.01 1.56 -8.09
C LEU A 46 12.85 0.78 -9.40
N ALA A 47 13.37 -0.44 -9.46
CA ALA A 47 13.28 -1.30 -10.63
C ALA A 47 11.81 -1.60 -10.98
N GLY A 48 10.99 -1.92 -9.97
CA GLY A 48 9.57 -2.17 -10.14
C GLY A 48 8.80 -0.94 -10.64
N PHE A 49 9.11 0.25 -10.11
CA PHE A 49 8.50 1.49 -10.57
C PHE A 49 8.93 1.84 -11.99
N THR A 50 10.23 1.75 -12.31
CA THR A 50 10.72 1.96 -13.68
C THR A 50 10.10 0.99 -14.67
N TRP A 51 9.94 -0.27 -14.26
CA TRP A 51 9.31 -1.30 -15.09
C TRP A 51 7.84 -0.98 -15.36
N ALA A 52 7.09 -0.55 -14.33
CA ALA A 52 5.70 -0.15 -14.47
C ALA A 52 5.53 1.03 -15.44
N GLU A 53 6.37 2.06 -15.31
CA GLU A 53 6.37 3.23 -16.20
C GLU A 53 6.75 2.84 -17.64
N CYS A 54 7.77 1.99 -17.82
CA CYS A 54 8.16 1.50 -19.15
C CYS A 54 7.02 0.73 -19.84
N LEU A 55 6.24 -0.05 -19.11
CA LEU A 55 5.07 -0.75 -19.66
C LEU A 55 3.93 0.20 -20.06
N GLY A 56 3.85 1.39 -19.46
CA GLY A 56 2.85 2.40 -19.79
C GLY A 56 3.16 3.22 -21.06
N VAL A 57 4.40 3.20 -21.53
CA VAL A 57 4.82 3.94 -22.72
C VAL A 57 4.45 3.16 -23.98
N THR A 58 3.41 3.60 -24.67
CA THR A 58 2.92 3.00 -25.93
C THR A 58 3.57 3.57 -27.19
N ASN A 59 4.36 4.64 -27.08
CA ASN A 59 5.02 5.29 -28.20
C ASN A 59 6.56 5.24 -28.05
N ASP A 60 7.23 4.53 -28.97
CA ASP A 60 8.69 4.30 -28.99
C ASP A 60 9.55 5.57 -29.17
N THR A 61 8.95 6.73 -29.47
CA THR A 61 9.69 7.92 -29.87
C THR A 61 10.20 8.78 -28.70
N GLN A 62 9.90 8.43 -27.44
CA GLN A 62 10.33 9.20 -26.27
C GLN A 62 10.88 8.32 -25.14
N ALA A 63 12.05 7.70 -25.37
CA ALA A 63 12.76 6.89 -24.39
C ALA A 63 13.03 7.57 -23.03
N TRP A 64 13.00 8.91 -22.99
CA TRP A 64 13.25 9.71 -21.78
C TRP A 64 11.98 10.00 -20.96
N LYS A 65 10.80 9.87 -21.57
CA LYS A 65 9.52 10.20 -20.94
C LYS A 65 9.23 9.44 -19.64
N PRO A 66 9.44 8.11 -19.54
CA PRO A 66 9.21 7.41 -18.27
C PRO A 66 10.19 7.87 -17.17
N LEU A 67 11.36 8.39 -17.54
CA LEU A 67 12.31 8.95 -16.59
C LEU A 67 11.85 10.31 -16.06
N THR A 68 11.34 11.19 -16.93
CA THR A 68 10.92 12.55 -16.57
C THR A 68 9.55 12.60 -15.89
N ASP A 69 8.61 11.78 -16.36
CA ASP A 69 7.21 11.83 -15.90
C ASP A 69 6.97 10.90 -14.72
N GLY A 70 7.78 9.84 -14.59
CA GLY A 70 7.68 8.86 -13.51
C GLY A 70 8.79 9.00 -12.47
N VAL A 71 10.02 8.64 -12.86
CA VAL A 71 11.13 8.44 -11.91
C VAL A 71 11.54 9.73 -11.21
N LEU A 72 11.60 10.84 -11.93
CA LEU A 72 12.04 12.13 -11.38
C LEU A 72 11.07 12.69 -10.33
N PRO A 73 9.74 12.75 -10.56
CA PRO A 73 8.77 13.11 -9.53
C PRO A 73 8.84 12.18 -8.31
N LEU A 74 8.99 10.88 -8.53
CA LEU A 74 9.14 9.92 -7.43
C LEU A 74 10.39 10.23 -6.59
N ALA A 75 11.53 10.46 -7.25
CA ALA A 75 12.77 10.80 -6.57
C ALA A 75 12.64 12.10 -5.75
N LEU A 76 11.96 13.12 -6.29
CA LEU A 76 11.68 14.36 -5.57
C LEU A 76 10.83 14.10 -4.31
N VAL A 77 9.77 13.31 -4.44
CA VAL A 77 8.93 12.90 -3.30
C VAL A 77 9.76 12.14 -2.28
N CYS A 78 10.66 11.25 -2.69
CA CYS A 78 11.59 10.55 -1.78
C CYS A 78 12.48 11.52 -1.01
N VAL A 79 13.08 12.51 -1.70
CA VAL A 79 13.96 13.48 -1.07
C VAL A 79 13.20 14.35 -0.06
N VAL A 80 12.02 14.84 -0.44
CA VAL A 80 11.16 15.63 0.46
C VAL A 80 10.72 14.79 1.65
N TYR A 81 10.28 13.55 1.42
CA TYR A 81 9.86 12.63 2.47
C TYR A 81 10.98 12.37 3.49
N LEU A 82 12.17 12.00 3.00
CA LEU A 82 13.34 11.78 3.86
C LEU A 82 13.73 13.06 4.60
N GLY A 83 13.72 14.20 3.92
CA GLY A 83 14.02 15.51 4.49
C GLY A 83 13.10 15.84 5.66
N VAL A 84 11.78 15.72 5.47
CA VAL A 84 10.77 15.97 6.50
C VAL A 84 11.00 15.07 7.71
N TRP A 85 11.16 13.76 7.52
CA TRP A 85 11.32 12.84 8.64
C TRP A 85 12.65 12.99 9.37
N CYS A 86 13.73 13.27 8.64
CA CYS A 86 15.03 13.54 9.26
C CYS A 86 15.03 14.86 10.03
N PHE A 87 14.36 15.88 9.50
CA PHE A 87 14.18 17.17 10.18
C PHE A 87 13.35 17.03 11.45
N LEU A 88 12.22 16.33 11.39
CA LEU A 88 11.40 16.02 12.57
C LEU A 88 12.19 15.20 13.59
N GLY A 89 12.94 14.18 13.15
CA GLY A 89 13.80 13.38 14.03
C GLY A 89 14.90 14.21 14.71
N ALA A 90 15.52 15.14 13.97
CA ALA A 90 16.51 16.05 14.52
C ALA A 90 15.91 17.01 15.56
N ILE A 91 14.68 17.49 15.37
CA ILE A 91 14.00 18.38 16.32
C ILE A 91 13.57 17.62 17.58
N PHE A 92 12.88 16.50 17.42
CA PHE A 92 12.25 15.81 18.55
C PHE A 92 13.18 14.86 19.30
N VAL A 93 14.13 14.24 18.59
CA VAL A 93 14.97 13.14 19.11
C VAL A 93 16.45 13.51 19.10
N ARG A 94 16.83 14.65 18.49
CA ARG A 94 18.22 15.08 18.29
C ARG A 94 19.07 14.09 17.48
N GLU A 95 18.43 13.17 16.77
CA GLU A 95 19.08 12.17 15.93
C GLU A 95 18.42 12.11 14.55
N ALA A 96 19.21 12.34 13.49
CA ALA A 96 18.76 12.17 12.11
C ALA A 96 19.00 10.72 11.66
N ARG A 97 18.02 9.84 11.86
CA ARG A 97 18.10 8.41 11.48
C ARG A 97 17.77 8.17 10.01
N VAL A 98 18.48 8.86 9.10
CA VAL A 98 18.27 8.81 7.63
C VAL A 98 18.15 7.38 7.10
N ARG A 99 19.03 6.50 7.57
CA ARG A 99 19.10 5.08 7.18
C ARG A 99 17.81 4.31 7.47
N ALA A 100 17.20 4.60 8.62
CA ALA A 100 16.01 3.91 9.06
C ALA A 100 14.78 4.39 8.27
N HIS A 101 14.65 5.71 8.06
CA HIS A 101 13.61 6.30 7.23
C HIS A 101 13.67 5.84 5.78
N LEU A 102 14.88 5.73 5.20
CA LEU A 102 15.06 5.19 3.86
C LEU A 102 14.61 3.73 3.74
N THR A 103 14.88 2.91 4.77
CA THR A 103 14.46 1.51 4.80
C THR A 103 12.93 1.39 4.89
N ILE A 104 12.29 2.17 5.77
CA ILE A 104 10.83 2.18 5.87
C ILE A 104 10.21 2.62 4.56
N MET A 105 10.70 3.72 3.98
CA MET A 105 10.18 4.23 2.71
C MET A 105 10.28 3.17 1.61
N SER A 106 11.43 2.51 1.48
CA SER A 106 11.66 1.50 0.44
C SER A 106 10.75 0.29 0.61
N VAL A 107 10.56 -0.18 1.85
CA VAL A 107 9.65 -1.28 2.16
C VAL A 107 8.19 -0.90 1.88
N VAL A 108 7.74 0.27 2.34
CA VAL A 108 6.37 0.74 2.11
C VAL A 108 6.10 0.91 0.61
N MET A 109 7.05 1.47 -0.14
CA MET A 109 6.96 1.63 -1.58
C MET A 109 6.84 0.27 -2.30
N LEU A 110 7.67 -0.70 -1.92
CA LEU A 110 7.63 -2.05 -2.49
C LEU A 110 6.29 -2.73 -2.19
N CYS A 111 5.82 -2.65 -0.94
CA CYS A 111 4.52 -3.20 -0.55
C CYS A 111 3.36 -2.49 -1.26
N PHE A 112 3.47 -1.18 -1.51
CA PHE A 112 2.50 -0.43 -2.31
C PHE A 112 2.44 -0.96 -3.75
N LEU A 113 3.58 -1.13 -4.41
CA LEU A 113 3.63 -1.66 -5.77
C LEU A 113 3.02 -3.07 -5.85
N LEU A 114 3.38 -3.95 -4.92
CA LEU A 114 2.80 -5.30 -4.82
C LEU A 114 1.30 -5.26 -4.51
N GLY A 115 0.87 -4.34 -3.65
CA GLY A 115 -0.53 -4.13 -3.30
C GLY A 115 -1.37 -3.67 -4.48
N VAL A 116 -0.86 -2.74 -5.30
CA VAL A 116 -1.52 -2.28 -6.53
C VAL A 116 -1.64 -3.43 -7.53
N ALA A 117 -0.55 -4.20 -7.74
CA ALA A 117 -0.57 -5.36 -8.63
C ALA A 117 -1.57 -6.44 -8.16
N ALA A 118 -1.60 -6.71 -6.84
CA ALA A 118 -2.55 -7.65 -6.26
C ALA A 118 -4.00 -7.16 -6.38
N ALA A 119 -4.26 -5.87 -6.16
CA ALA A 119 -5.57 -5.28 -6.32
C ALA A 119 -6.05 -5.38 -7.78
N ALA A 120 -5.18 -5.09 -8.75
CA ALA A 120 -5.49 -5.25 -10.17
C ALA A 120 -5.79 -6.72 -10.54
N TRP A 121 -5.06 -7.67 -9.95
CA TRP A 121 -5.33 -9.10 -10.15
C TRP A 121 -6.67 -9.54 -9.55
N ILE A 122 -7.02 -9.05 -8.35
CA ILE A 122 -8.32 -9.30 -7.72
C ILE A 122 -9.44 -8.70 -8.58
N GLU A 123 -9.28 -7.45 -9.00
CA GLU A 123 -10.26 -6.72 -9.84
C GLU A 123 -10.50 -7.44 -11.17
N PHE A 124 -9.45 -7.94 -11.82
CA PHE A 124 -9.56 -8.73 -13.04
C PHE A 124 -10.33 -10.05 -12.86
N ASN A 125 -10.25 -10.66 -11.67
CA ASN A 125 -10.91 -11.94 -11.38
C ASN A 125 -12.29 -11.78 -10.73
N THR A 126 -12.65 -10.59 -10.26
CA THR A 126 -13.88 -10.37 -9.49
C THR A 126 -14.84 -9.48 -10.27
N PRO A 127 -16.08 -9.93 -10.56
CA PRO A 127 -17.05 -9.13 -11.31
C PRO A 127 -17.68 -7.98 -10.50
N ASP A 128 -17.35 -7.84 -9.21
CA ASP A 128 -17.95 -6.85 -8.30
C ASP A 128 -16.98 -5.70 -8.00
N GLU A 129 -17.36 -4.50 -8.45
CA GLU A 129 -16.64 -3.23 -8.26
C GLU A 129 -16.43 -2.91 -6.77
N ILE A 130 -17.37 -3.29 -5.90
CA ILE A 130 -17.32 -2.95 -4.47
C ILE A 130 -16.14 -3.65 -3.80
N TRP A 131 -15.95 -4.94 -4.07
CA TRP A 131 -14.86 -5.72 -3.50
C TRP A 131 -13.50 -5.21 -3.96
N ALA A 132 -13.33 -4.96 -5.26
CA ALA A 132 -12.10 -4.38 -5.80
C ALA A 132 -11.78 -3.03 -5.13
N ARG A 133 -12.78 -2.15 -5.00
CA ARG A 133 -12.61 -0.85 -4.32
C ARG A 133 -12.22 -1.01 -2.85
N MET A 134 -12.92 -1.86 -2.09
CA MET A 134 -12.61 -2.07 -0.68
C MET A 134 -11.21 -2.65 -0.48
N THR A 135 -10.78 -3.60 -1.31
CA THR A 135 -9.42 -4.16 -1.22
C THR A 135 -8.34 -3.11 -1.48
N ARG A 136 -8.54 -2.23 -2.48
CA ARG A 136 -7.61 -1.15 -2.78
C ARG A 136 -7.49 -0.17 -1.60
N GLN A 137 -8.63 0.29 -1.09
CA GLN A 137 -8.65 1.26 0.00
C GLN A 137 -8.13 0.68 1.32
N PHE A 138 -8.44 -0.59 1.60
CA PHE A 138 -7.89 -1.30 2.75
C PHE A 138 -6.37 -1.47 2.64
N THR A 139 -5.86 -1.75 1.44
CA THR A 139 -4.41 -1.87 1.19
C THR A 139 -3.70 -0.56 1.47
N VAL A 140 -4.20 0.56 0.92
CA VAL A 140 -3.64 1.89 1.18
C VAL A 140 -3.66 2.22 2.67
N PHE A 141 -4.81 2.00 3.33
CA PHE A 141 -4.95 2.24 4.77
C PHE A 141 -3.91 1.45 5.58
N MET A 142 -3.74 0.16 5.30
CA MET A 142 -2.78 -0.68 6.02
C MET A 142 -1.32 -0.25 5.79
N LEU A 143 -0.98 0.20 4.59
CA LEU A 143 0.36 0.72 4.29
C LEU A 143 0.65 2.03 5.02
N VAL A 144 -0.31 2.96 5.03
CA VAL A 144 -0.19 4.22 5.76
C VAL A 144 -0.06 3.96 7.26
N LEU A 145 -0.89 3.08 7.81
CA LEU A 145 -0.84 2.68 9.22
C LEU A 145 0.52 2.08 9.58
N ALA A 146 1.00 1.09 8.81
CA ALA A 146 2.27 0.43 9.06
C ALA A 146 3.47 1.38 8.91
N GLY A 147 3.44 2.25 7.89
CA GLY A 147 4.48 3.24 7.64
C GLY A 147 4.55 4.27 8.77
N LEU A 148 3.42 4.84 9.18
CA LEU A 148 3.37 5.85 10.24
C LEU A 148 3.74 5.25 11.59
N PHE A 149 3.23 4.07 11.92
CA PHE A 149 3.63 3.34 13.14
C PHE A 149 5.15 3.12 13.19
N SER A 150 5.75 2.70 12.07
CA SER A 150 7.20 2.49 12.00
C SER A 150 8.00 3.77 12.22
N HIS A 151 7.55 4.90 11.66
CA HIS A 151 8.18 6.20 11.88
C HIS A 151 8.13 6.62 13.34
N LEU A 152 6.94 6.55 13.95
CA LEU A 152 6.73 6.94 15.34
C LEU A 152 7.53 6.06 16.31
N ARG A 153 7.61 4.75 16.06
CA ARG A 153 8.36 3.83 16.93
C ARG A 153 9.87 4.08 16.90
N ILE A 154 10.43 4.52 15.77
CA ILE A 154 11.83 4.93 15.70
C ILE A 154 12.04 6.24 16.43
N ALA A 155 11.11 7.18 16.30
CA ALA A 155 11.22 8.51 16.88
C ALA A 155 10.95 8.54 18.39
N THR A 156 10.28 7.54 18.95
CA THR A 156 9.81 7.61 20.34
C THR A 156 10.00 6.29 21.10
N PRO A 157 10.62 6.29 22.29
CA PRO A 157 10.75 5.11 23.15
C PRO A 157 9.48 4.86 24.00
N VAL A 158 8.30 5.11 23.45
CA VAL A 158 7.01 4.97 24.15
C VAL A 158 6.43 3.57 23.88
N ARG A 159 5.57 3.11 24.80
CA ARG A 159 4.82 1.86 24.66
C ARG A 159 4.06 1.81 23.31
N PRO A 160 3.92 0.64 22.67
CA PRO A 160 3.39 0.54 21.32
C PRO A 160 1.92 0.94 21.18
N MET A 161 1.09 0.74 22.20
CA MET A 161 -0.36 0.98 22.12
C MET A 161 -0.78 2.42 21.79
N PRO A 162 -0.30 3.47 22.49
CA PRO A 162 -0.62 4.85 22.12
C PRO A 162 -0.11 5.21 20.73
N LEU A 163 1.03 4.64 20.30
CA LEU A 163 1.56 4.86 18.95
C LEU A 163 0.65 4.25 17.88
N ILE A 164 0.13 3.04 18.11
CA ILE A 164 -0.82 2.38 17.21
C ILE A 164 -2.10 3.21 17.12
N LEU A 165 -2.64 3.69 18.25
CA LEU A 165 -3.85 4.50 18.24
C LEU A 165 -3.67 5.79 17.44
N PHE A 166 -2.57 6.51 17.67
CA PHE A 166 -2.27 7.73 16.92
C PHE A 166 -2.09 7.44 15.43
N ALA A 167 -1.32 6.40 15.10
CA ALA A 167 -1.12 5.99 13.71
C ALA A 167 -2.43 5.58 13.03
N PHE A 168 -3.33 4.90 13.76
CA PHE A 168 -4.65 4.52 13.29
C PHE A 168 -5.52 5.74 12.99
N LEU A 169 -5.63 6.68 13.92
CA LEU A 169 -6.42 7.90 13.73
C LEU A 169 -5.91 8.73 12.54
N ALA A 170 -4.60 8.88 12.42
CA ALA A 170 -3.99 9.58 11.30
C ALA A 170 -4.21 8.84 9.97
N ALA A 171 -4.10 7.50 9.95
CA ALA A 171 -4.39 6.70 8.77
C ALA A 171 -5.86 6.82 8.34
N VAL A 172 -6.80 6.78 9.30
CA VAL A 172 -8.24 6.99 9.01
C VAL A 172 -8.45 8.37 8.41
N ALA A 173 -7.87 9.42 8.99
CA ALA A 173 -8.00 10.78 8.47
C ALA A 173 -7.48 10.90 7.03
N LEU A 174 -6.29 10.35 6.74
CA LEU A 174 -5.70 10.38 5.40
C LEU A 174 -6.55 9.61 4.38
N THR A 175 -7.00 8.40 4.72
CA THR A 175 -7.84 7.58 3.84
C THR A 175 -9.23 8.20 3.65
N LEU A 176 -9.77 8.92 4.63
CA LEU A 176 -11.02 9.65 4.49
C LEU A 176 -10.87 10.82 3.51
N VAL A 177 -9.80 11.61 3.61
CA VAL A 177 -9.50 12.70 2.68
C VAL A 177 -9.36 12.19 1.25
N GLU A 178 -8.66 11.07 1.06
CA GLU A 178 -8.57 10.39 -0.23
C GLU A 178 -9.95 9.98 -0.74
N GLY A 179 -10.78 9.37 0.11
CA GLY A 179 -12.16 9.00 -0.21
C GLY A 179 -13.00 10.19 -0.65
N VAL A 180 -12.98 11.29 0.10
CA VAL A 180 -13.70 12.54 -0.26
C VAL A 180 -13.21 13.08 -1.60
N THR A 181 -11.89 13.11 -1.81
CA THR A 181 -11.29 13.56 -3.07
C THR A 181 -11.75 12.68 -4.25
N TYR A 182 -11.84 11.37 -4.03
CA TYR A 182 -12.35 10.43 -5.03
C TYR A 182 -13.84 10.69 -5.33
N TYR A 183 -14.68 10.90 -4.31
CA TYR A 183 -16.09 11.24 -4.48
C TYR A 183 -16.29 12.58 -5.20
N GLN A 184 -15.47 13.59 -4.91
CA GLN A 184 -15.53 14.88 -5.62
C GLN A 184 -15.15 14.77 -7.11
N ARG A 185 -14.24 13.86 -7.45
CA ARG A 185 -13.85 13.58 -8.85
C ARG A 185 -14.88 12.72 -9.60
N ARG A 186 -15.92 12.21 -8.93
CA ARG A 186 -17.05 11.48 -9.52
C ARG A 186 -18.09 12.49 -10.04
N SER A 187 -17.73 13.32 -11.02
CA SER A 187 -18.73 14.11 -11.77
C SER A 187 -19.51 13.21 -12.74
N ASP A 188 -20.75 13.59 -13.06
CA ASP A 188 -21.67 12.82 -13.92
C ASP A 188 -21.20 12.67 -15.37
N PHE A 189 -20.24 13.51 -15.80
CA PHE A 189 -19.57 13.40 -17.09
C PHE A 189 -18.19 12.77 -16.90
N ARG A 190 -18.13 11.44 -16.92
CA ARG A 190 -16.86 10.69 -16.87
C ARG A 190 -16.35 10.41 -18.28
N PRO A 191 -15.15 10.90 -18.66
CA PRO A 191 -14.44 10.42 -19.84
C PRO A 191 -13.78 9.04 -19.62
N THR A 192 -13.77 8.53 -18.38
CA THR A 192 -13.16 7.28 -17.97
C THR A 192 -14.21 6.21 -17.67
N LEU A 193 -13.93 4.98 -18.11
CA LEU A 193 -14.81 3.82 -17.97
C LEU A 193 -15.06 3.50 -16.49
N LEU A 194 -16.29 3.08 -16.16
CA LEU A 194 -16.65 2.47 -14.88
C LEU A 194 -16.18 1.01 -14.75
N TYR A 195 -15.52 0.50 -15.79
CA TYR A 195 -15.00 -0.85 -15.85
C TYR A 195 -13.47 -0.84 -15.66
N PRO A 196 -12.89 -1.96 -15.21
CA PRO A 196 -11.45 -2.06 -15.02
C PRO A 196 -10.72 -1.83 -16.35
N ASP A 197 -9.87 -0.80 -16.41
CA ASP A 197 -8.97 -0.55 -17.55
C ASP A 197 -7.79 -1.55 -17.59
N ALA A 198 -7.65 -2.38 -16.55
CA ALA A 198 -6.58 -3.37 -16.42
C ALA A 198 -6.90 -4.65 -17.22
N LEU A 199 -6.45 -4.69 -18.46
CA LEU A 199 -6.43 -5.91 -19.28
C LEU A 199 -5.24 -6.79 -18.89
N LEU A 200 -5.42 -7.68 -17.91
CA LEU A 200 -4.41 -8.69 -17.60
C LEU A 200 -4.42 -9.84 -18.62
N PRO A 201 -3.28 -10.49 -18.89
CA PRO A 201 -3.23 -11.64 -19.79
C PRO A 201 -4.17 -12.76 -19.33
N PRO A 202 -4.78 -13.52 -20.26
CA PRO A 202 -5.73 -14.58 -19.92
C PRO A 202 -5.11 -15.72 -19.08
N ALA A 203 -3.78 -15.80 -19.00
CA ALA A 203 -3.07 -16.72 -18.12
C ALA A 203 -3.29 -16.44 -16.61
N PHE A 204 -3.63 -15.20 -16.24
CA PHE A 204 -3.86 -14.81 -14.83
C PHE A 204 -5.32 -14.99 -14.38
N ARG A 205 -6.18 -15.54 -15.25
CA ARG A 205 -7.58 -15.78 -14.98
C ARG A 205 -7.75 -17.05 -14.15
N VAL A 206 -8.39 -16.92 -12.99
CA VAL A 206 -8.76 -18.03 -12.10
C VAL A 206 -10.09 -18.66 -12.53
N ALA A 207 -10.97 -17.87 -13.17
CA ALA A 207 -12.27 -18.35 -13.62
C ALA A 207 -12.16 -19.51 -14.63
N PRO A 208 -13.00 -20.55 -14.52
CA PRO A 208 -12.94 -21.72 -15.38
C PRO A 208 -13.16 -21.37 -16.84
N ARG A 209 -12.39 -22.01 -17.73
CA ARG A 209 -12.54 -21.87 -19.18
C ARG A 209 -13.80 -22.60 -19.61
N ILE A 210 -14.88 -21.87 -19.86
CA ILE A 210 -16.10 -22.43 -20.43
C ILE A 210 -15.95 -22.55 -21.95
N SER A 211 -16.44 -23.65 -22.52
CA SER A 211 -16.52 -23.81 -23.97
C SER A 211 -17.57 -22.86 -24.56
N VAL A 212 -17.43 -22.51 -25.84
CA VAL A 212 -18.41 -21.68 -26.57
C VAL A 212 -19.82 -22.30 -26.47
N ARG A 213 -19.92 -23.64 -26.55
CA ARG A 213 -21.20 -24.35 -26.41
C ARG A 213 -21.81 -24.18 -25.01
N GLN A 214 -21.02 -24.29 -23.95
CA GLN A 214 -21.49 -24.07 -22.58
C GLN A 214 -21.93 -22.62 -22.37
N PHE A 215 -21.21 -21.65 -22.95
CA PHE A 215 -21.59 -20.25 -22.90
C PHE A 215 -22.98 -20.00 -23.49
N PHE A 216 -23.26 -20.51 -24.70
CA PHE A 216 -24.58 -20.36 -25.31
C PHE A 216 -25.69 -21.06 -24.52
N GLN A 217 -25.42 -22.24 -23.95
CA GLN A 217 -26.38 -22.94 -23.08
C GLN A 217 -26.70 -22.14 -21.81
N ASP A 218 -25.72 -21.53 -21.16
CA ASP A 218 -25.94 -20.71 -19.96
C ASP A 218 -26.60 -19.37 -20.29
N ALA A 219 -26.34 -18.81 -21.48
CA ALA A 219 -27.02 -17.62 -21.99
C ALA A 219 -28.51 -17.89 -22.24
N GLU A 220 -28.87 -19.01 -22.86
CA GLU A 220 -30.27 -19.43 -23.04
C GLU A 220 -30.98 -19.62 -21.70
N ARG A 221 -30.36 -20.32 -20.75
CA ARG A 221 -30.91 -20.48 -19.39
C ARG A 221 -31.14 -19.13 -18.69
N SER A 222 -30.23 -18.18 -18.89
CA SER A 222 -30.35 -16.84 -18.31
C SER A 222 -31.49 -16.06 -18.94
N ARG A 223 -31.65 -16.12 -20.27
CA ARG A 223 -32.78 -15.54 -21.00
C ARG A 223 -34.11 -16.11 -20.49
N ASP A 224 -34.22 -17.44 -20.43
CA ASP A 224 -35.45 -18.11 -19.99
C ASP A 224 -35.79 -17.79 -18.51
N ARG A 225 -34.80 -17.46 -17.68
CA ARG A 225 -35.03 -17.00 -16.30
C ARG A 225 -35.58 -15.58 -16.26
N VAL A 226 -35.05 -14.69 -17.10
CA VAL A 226 -35.53 -13.30 -17.23
C VAL A 226 -36.93 -13.26 -17.83
N ASP A 227 -37.19 -14.05 -18.88
CA ASP A 227 -38.50 -14.10 -19.53
C ASP A 227 -39.57 -14.63 -18.56
N ARG A 228 -39.26 -15.65 -17.76
CA ARG A 228 -40.17 -16.13 -16.71
C ARG A 228 -40.41 -15.08 -15.62
N ALA A 229 -39.38 -14.34 -15.20
CA ALA A 229 -39.55 -13.26 -14.22
C ALA A 229 -40.45 -12.15 -14.79
N ARG A 230 -40.26 -11.77 -16.06
CA ARG A 230 -41.08 -10.76 -16.73
C ARG A 230 -42.55 -11.18 -16.88
N LEU A 231 -42.80 -12.46 -17.16
CA LEU A 231 -44.15 -13.02 -17.24
C LEU A 231 -44.81 -13.15 -15.86
N ALA A 232 -44.03 -13.35 -14.80
CA ALA A 232 -44.53 -13.41 -13.42
C ALA A 232 -44.87 -12.03 -12.85
N ASP A 233 -44.16 -10.98 -13.29
CA ASP A 233 -44.35 -9.58 -12.88
C ASP A 233 -45.36 -8.83 -13.76
N ALA A 234 -45.92 -9.50 -14.77
CA ALA A 234 -47.01 -8.94 -15.58
C ALA A 234 -48.29 -8.84 -14.71
N PRO A 235 -48.95 -7.67 -14.66
CA PRO A 235 -50.16 -7.49 -13.87
C PRO A 235 -51.22 -8.48 -14.36
N ARG A 236 -51.74 -9.29 -13.42
CA ARG A 236 -52.85 -10.19 -13.72
C ARG A 236 -54.10 -9.36 -14.03
N PRO A 237 -54.89 -9.74 -15.06
CA PRO A 237 -56.13 -9.06 -15.40
C PRO A 237 -57.16 -9.12 -14.26
#